data_AF-A0A1M2V4F8-F1
#
_entry.id   AF-A0A1M2V4F8-F1
#
_cell.length_a   1.000
_cell.length_b   1.000
_cell.length_c   1.000
_cell.angle_alpha   90.00
_cell.angle_beta   90.00
_cell.angle_gamma   90.00
#
_symmetry.space_group_name_H-M   'P 1'
#
loop_
_entity.id
_entity.type
_entity.pdbx_description
1 polymer ?
#
loop_
_entity_poly.entity_id
_entity_poly.type
_entity_poly.pdbx_seq_one_letter_code
_entity_poly.pdbx_strand_id
1 'polypeptide(L)'
;MGTPSISSLAQILRLWFPILKRMVSSEFHMWCLSGHLAYLWHQRTERGATIDYASEMFHRIGTQLVKDRKAAILKEASEKHLQGIGRKDLQGHDLLTQLIRANMAQDVPKGRRLSDEDVIGQIPTFLLAGHETTGMSSTWALYSLSRYPKVQQKLREELVSVPSDTPTMEELSALPYLDALVTETLRLHPRVAMLPRVASKDDVIPLSKPFTDRQGKVHSEIRIAKGNKIIVPIMAMHRSREIWGEDAMEFKPERWQQPPEAISAIPGVWGHLLTFIGGPRAWIGYRFAIIELKAILFTLVRAFEFELAVPVDDIISKTPFGRPSLLSEPEKGYQLPLNLKPYKAV
;
A
#
# COMPACT_ATOMS: atom_id res chain seq x y z
N MET A 1 -4.82 27.03 47.76
CA MET A 1 -5.51 26.58 46.53
C MET A 1 -5.87 25.12 46.72
N GLY A 2 -7.16 24.82 46.90
CA GLY A 2 -7.62 23.48 47.26
C GLY A 2 -7.50 22.50 46.09
N THR A 3 -7.01 21.30 46.36
CA THR A 3 -7.01 20.17 45.41
C THR A 3 -8.45 19.90 44.96
N PRO A 4 -8.73 19.82 43.64
CA PRO A 4 -10.07 19.53 43.15
C PRO A 4 -10.51 18.15 43.64
N SER A 5 -11.77 18.02 44.07
CA SER A 5 -12.32 16.74 44.52
C SER A 5 -12.33 15.72 43.37
N ILE A 6 -12.20 14.43 43.71
CA ILE A 6 -12.25 13.33 42.73
C ILE A 6 -13.52 13.40 41.86
N SER A 7 -14.61 13.95 42.39
CA SER A 7 -15.86 14.18 41.65
C SER A 7 -15.75 15.24 40.54
N SER A 8 -14.97 16.31 40.72
CA SER A 8 -14.78 17.32 39.68
C SER A 8 -13.83 16.83 38.58
N LEU A 9 -12.81 16.04 38.91
CA LEU A 9 -11.95 15.38 37.92
C LEU A 9 -12.72 14.33 37.10
N ALA A 10 -13.63 13.59 37.72
CA ALA A 10 -14.49 12.62 37.03
C ALA A 10 -15.51 13.30 36.09
N GLN A 11 -16.04 14.47 36.45
CA GLN A 11 -16.90 15.26 35.55
C GLN A 11 -16.12 15.85 34.38
N ILE A 12 -14.91 16.37 34.62
CA ILE A 12 -14.02 16.86 33.56
C ILE A 12 -13.68 15.72 32.60
N LEU A 13 -13.31 14.54 33.10
CA LEU A 13 -13.03 13.36 32.28
C LEU A 13 -14.29 12.89 31.53
N ARG A 14 -15.48 12.88 32.13
CA ARG A 14 -16.73 12.52 31.41
C ARG A 14 -17.04 13.44 30.23
N LEU A 15 -16.77 14.74 30.37
CA LEU A 15 -17.00 15.73 29.30
C LEU A 15 -15.90 15.71 28.24
N TRP A 16 -14.64 15.48 28.66
CA TRP A 16 -13.50 15.46 27.76
C TRP A 16 -13.29 14.13 27.03
N PHE A 17 -13.62 12.98 27.64
CA PHE A 17 -13.29 11.65 27.11
C PHE A 17 -13.92 11.37 25.73
N PRO A 18 -15.19 11.73 25.43
CA PRO A 18 -15.75 11.57 24.09
C PRO A 18 -15.09 12.47 23.05
N ILE A 19 -14.65 13.67 23.47
CA ILE A 19 -13.98 14.66 22.61
C ILE A 19 -12.54 14.21 22.31
N LEU A 20 -11.81 13.76 23.33
CA LEU A 20 -10.49 13.14 23.21
C LEU A 20 -10.52 11.93 22.27
N LYS A 21 -11.53 11.07 22.40
CA LYS A 21 -11.71 9.87 21.55
C LYS A 21 -12.01 10.21 20.09
N ARG A 22 -12.57 11.40 19.80
CA ARG A 22 -12.81 11.93 18.45
C ARG A 22 -11.59 12.67 17.86
N MET A 23 -10.73 13.25 18.71
CA MET A 23 -9.57 14.06 18.30
C MET A 23 -8.28 13.27 18.03
N VAL A 24 -8.30 11.93 18.09
CA VAL A 24 -7.06 11.14 18.11
C VAL A 24 -6.40 11.07 16.72
N SER A 25 -5.46 11.99 16.46
CA SER A 25 -4.45 11.83 15.42
C SER A 25 -3.41 10.76 15.84
N SER A 26 -2.67 10.23 14.87
CA SER A 26 -1.65 9.20 15.08
C SER A 26 -0.53 9.61 16.06
N GLU A 27 -0.35 10.90 16.34
CA GLU A 27 0.67 11.39 17.25
C GLU A 27 0.30 11.27 18.73
N PHE A 28 -0.99 11.32 19.07
CA PHE A 28 -1.46 11.15 20.45
C PHE A 28 -1.31 9.69 20.94
N HIS A 29 -1.37 8.72 20.03
CA HIS A 29 -1.09 7.31 20.33
C HIS A 29 0.31 7.11 20.91
N MET A 30 1.32 7.84 20.41
CA MET A 30 2.70 7.70 20.87
C MET A 30 2.94 8.31 22.25
N TRP A 31 2.25 9.40 22.59
CA TRP A 31 2.36 10.04 23.90
C TRP A 31 1.66 9.22 25.00
N CYS A 32 0.52 8.60 24.71
CA CYS A 32 -0.23 7.76 25.65
C CYS A 32 0.39 6.37 25.90
N LEU A 33 1.32 5.91 25.07
CA LEU A 33 2.12 4.69 25.31
C LEU A 33 3.09 4.80 26.50
N SER A 34 3.23 5.98 27.12
CA SER A 34 4.06 6.23 28.31
C SER A 34 3.48 5.69 29.64
N GLY A 35 2.45 4.83 29.58
CA GLY A 35 2.02 3.98 30.69
C GLY A 35 1.12 4.63 31.74
N HIS A 36 0.84 5.93 31.68
CA HIS A 36 0.10 6.63 32.74
C HIS A 36 -1.43 6.48 32.67
N LEU A 37 -1.98 5.87 31.60
CA LEU A 37 -3.42 5.65 31.41
C LEU A 37 -3.79 4.19 31.03
N ALA A 38 -2.95 3.21 31.40
CA ALA A 38 -3.16 1.80 31.07
C ALA A 38 -4.53 1.26 31.56
N TYR A 39 -5.04 1.76 32.68
CA TYR A 39 -6.33 1.35 33.26
C TYR A 39 -7.53 1.69 32.36
N LEU A 40 -7.48 2.77 31.58
CA LEU A 40 -8.57 3.17 30.67
C LEU A 40 -8.66 2.25 29.44
N TRP A 41 -7.61 1.47 29.14
CA TRP A 41 -7.59 0.51 28.05
C TRP A 41 -8.20 -0.85 28.44
N HIS A 42 -8.36 -1.14 29.73
CA HIS A 42 -9.03 -2.35 30.21
C HIS A 42 -10.55 -2.33 30.04
N GLN A 43 -11.14 -1.24 29.53
CA GLN A 43 -12.53 -1.27 29.11
C GLN A 43 -12.63 -1.85 27.70
N ARG A 44 -13.17 -3.07 27.61
CA ARG A 44 -13.44 -3.78 26.36
C ARG A 44 -14.45 -2.99 25.53
N THR A 45 -13.95 -2.09 24.68
CA THR A 45 -14.78 -1.36 23.74
C THR A 45 -15.28 -2.30 22.65
N GLU A 46 -16.41 -1.99 22.02
CA GLU A 46 -16.89 -2.72 20.83
C GLU A 46 -15.79 -2.86 19.77
N ARG A 47 -15.03 -1.78 19.55
CA ARG A 47 -13.85 -1.79 18.67
C ARG A 47 -12.75 -2.74 19.13
N GLY A 48 -12.49 -2.81 20.44
CA GLY A 48 -11.54 -3.76 21.02
C GLY A 48 -12.00 -5.20 20.82
N ALA A 49 -13.28 -5.49 21.09
CA ALA A 49 -13.86 -6.81 20.86
C ALA A 49 -13.79 -7.22 19.37
N THR A 50 -14.01 -6.30 18.43
CA THR A 50 -13.85 -6.56 16.99
C THR A 50 -12.41 -6.86 16.62
N ILE A 51 -11.44 -6.15 17.19
CA ILE A 51 -10.00 -6.40 16.94
C ILE A 51 -9.61 -7.77 17.51
N ASP A 52 -10.03 -8.10 18.73
CA ASP A 52 -9.77 -9.39 19.36
C ASP A 52 -10.36 -10.52 18.49
N TYR A 53 -11.63 -10.39 18.12
CA TYR A 53 -12.30 -11.35 17.24
C TYR A 53 -11.58 -11.53 15.89
N ALA A 54 -11.19 -10.42 15.24
CA ALA A 54 -10.44 -10.48 13.99
C ALA A 54 -9.09 -11.18 14.17
N SER A 55 -8.36 -10.87 15.25
CA SER A 55 -7.08 -11.50 15.57
C SER A 55 -7.24 -13.00 15.80
N GLU A 56 -8.24 -13.41 16.59
CA GLU A 56 -8.57 -14.82 16.82
C GLU A 56 -8.95 -15.54 15.53
N MET A 57 -9.76 -14.91 14.66
CA MET A 57 -10.10 -15.46 13.35
C MET A 57 -8.87 -15.66 12.47
N PHE A 58 -8.00 -14.64 12.34
CA PHE A 58 -6.78 -14.74 11.54
C PHE A 58 -5.88 -15.85 12.06
N HIS A 59 -5.68 -15.94 13.38
CA HIS A 59 -4.85 -16.97 13.97
C HIS A 59 -5.45 -18.37 13.76
N ARG A 60 -6.77 -18.54 13.96
CA ARG A 60 -7.47 -19.81 13.75
C ARG A 60 -7.38 -20.28 12.29
N ILE A 61 -7.71 -19.41 11.33
CA ILE A 61 -7.67 -19.74 9.91
C ILE A 61 -6.22 -19.98 9.46
N GLY A 62 -5.28 -19.13 9.88
CA GLY A 62 -3.86 -19.28 9.59
C GLY A 62 -3.29 -20.60 10.09
N THR A 63 -3.63 -20.99 11.33
CA THR A 63 -3.25 -22.28 11.91
C THR A 63 -3.77 -23.45 11.08
N GLN A 64 -5.05 -23.38 10.68
CA GLN A 64 -5.66 -24.42 9.86
C GLN A 64 -4.97 -24.55 8.49
N LEU A 65 -4.72 -23.42 7.80
CA LEU A 65 -4.02 -23.38 6.51
C LEU A 65 -2.61 -23.97 6.60
N VAL A 66 -1.85 -23.59 7.63
CA VAL A 66 -0.50 -24.13 7.85
C VAL A 66 -0.56 -25.62 8.12
N LYS A 67 -1.48 -26.08 8.98
CA LYS A 67 -1.65 -27.50 9.31
C LYS A 67 -1.98 -28.34 8.07
N ASP A 68 -2.97 -27.90 7.29
CA ASP A 68 -3.43 -28.62 6.09
C ASP A 68 -2.32 -28.68 5.04
N ARG A 69 -1.62 -27.56 4.81
CA ARG A 69 -0.54 -27.53 3.84
C ARG A 69 0.67 -28.37 4.26
N LYS A 70 1.03 -28.36 5.55
CA LYS A 70 2.06 -29.25 6.09
C LYS A 70 1.68 -30.72 5.95
N ALA A 71 0.42 -31.08 6.22
CA ALA A 71 -0.06 -32.45 6.07
C ALA A 71 0.02 -32.92 4.61
N ALA A 72 -0.38 -32.07 3.65
CA ALA A 72 -0.24 -32.36 2.22
C ALA A 72 1.23 -32.58 1.83
N ILE A 73 2.12 -31.70 2.30
CA ILE A 73 3.57 -31.80 2.08
C ILE A 73 4.16 -33.11 2.63
N LEU A 74 3.80 -33.49 3.85
CA LEU A 74 4.29 -34.73 4.48
C LEU A 74 3.79 -35.96 3.72
N LYS A 75 2.54 -35.92 3.25
CA LYS A 75 1.98 -36.98 2.41
C LYS A 75 2.76 -37.13 1.10
N GLU A 76 3.00 -36.03 0.39
CA GLU A 76 3.81 -36.02 -0.84
C GLU A 76 5.25 -36.54 -0.60
N ALA A 77 5.87 -36.16 0.51
CA ALA A 77 7.21 -36.61 0.86
C ALA A 77 7.26 -38.11 1.16
N SER A 78 6.24 -38.63 1.84
CA SER A 78 6.10 -40.07 2.11
C SER A 78 5.88 -40.87 0.83
N GLU A 79 5.02 -40.40 -0.07
CA GLU A 79 4.77 -41.05 -1.38
C GLU A 79 6.05 -41.10 -2.23
N LYS A 80 6.88 -40.06 -2.15
CA LYS A 80 8.18 -39.98 -2.85
C LYS A 80 9.34 -40.64 -2.09
N HIS A 81 9.08 -41.30 -0.95
CA HIS A 81 10.08 -42.00 -0.14
C HIS A 81 11.29 -41.13 0.26
N LEU A 82 11.05 -39.84 0.52
CA LEU A 82 12.12 -38.90 0.86
C LEU A 82 12.56 -39.07 2.33
N GLN A 83 13.87 -39.17 2.57
CA GLN A 83 14.44 -39.28 3.92
C GLN A 83 14.52 -37.94 4.68
N GLY A 84 13.91 -36.88 4.14
CA GLY A 84 13.87 -35.53 4.69
C GLY A 84 13.16 -34.58 3.73
N ILE A 85 12.84 -33.38 4.20
CA ILE A 85 12.23 -32.33 3.37
C ILE A 85 13.27 -31.24 3.15
N GLY A 86 13.84 -31.20 1.95
CA GLY A 86 14.63 -30.08 1.46
C GLY A 86 13.75 -29.04 0.75
N ARG A 87 14.28 -27.83 0.57
CA ARG A 87 13.56 -26.77 -0.18
C ARG A 87 13.12 -27.17 -1.59
N LYS A 88 13.86 -28.08 -2.25
CA LYS A 88 13.62 -28.53 -3.63
C LYS A 88 12.53 -29.59 -3.75
N ASP A 89 12.22 -30.28 -2.66
CA ASP A 89 11.29 -31.42 -2.66
C ASP A 89 9.83 -30.99 -2.57
N LEU A 90 9.60 -29.78 -2.07
CA LEU A 90 8.29 -29.18 -1.96
C LEU A 90 7.86 -28.67 -3.33
N GLN A 91 6.63 -28.99 -3.75
CA GLN A 91 6.02 -28.50 -4.99
C GLN A 91 5.04 -27.35 -4.67
N GLY A 92 4.96 -26.36 -5.56
CA GLY A 92 4.09 -25.18 -5.40
C GLY A 92 4.88 -23.88 -5.26
N HIS A 93 4.57 -22.90 -6.11
CA HIS A 93 5.25 -21.62 -6.17
C HIS A 93 4.51 -20.51 -5.41
N ASP A 94 3.41 -20.84 -4.72
CA ASP A 94 2.67 -19.88 -3.90
C ASP A 94 3.43 -19.51 -2.62
N LEU A 95 3.11 -18.33 -2.10
CA LEU A 95 3.83 -17.72 -0.98
C LEU A 95 3.72 -18.53 0.32
N LEU A 96 2.56 -19.13 0.60
CA LEU A 96 2.36 -19.96 1.79
C LEU A 96 3.26 -21.20 1.73
N THR A 97 3.34 -21.83 0.56
CA THR A 97 4.27 -22.95 0.33
C THR A 97 5.72 -22.52 0.52
N GLN A 98 6.12 -21.32 0.08
CA GLN A 98 7.49 -20.81 0.31
C GLN A 98 7.79 -20.55 1.79
N LEU A 99 6.82 -20.03 2.56
CA LEU A 99 6.97 -19.86 4.00
C LEU A 99 7.09 -21.20 4.73
N ILE A 100 6.28 -22.19 4.34
CA ILE A 100 6.35 -23.54 4.92
C ILE A 100 7.67 -24.23 4.54
N ARG A 101 8.20 -24.01 3.34
CA ARG A 101 9.58 -24.42 3.00
C ARG A 101 10.57 -23.81 3.97
N ALA A 102 10.54 -22.49 4.20
CA ALA A 102 11.46 -21.82 5.12
C ALA A 102 11.31 -22.26 6.60
N ASN A 103 10.15 -22.82 6.96
CA ASN A 103 9.85 -23.39 8.27
C ASN A 103 10.34 -24.86 8.40
N MET A 104 10.08 -25.71 7.41
CA MET A 104 10.32 -27.16 7.49
C MET A 104 11.67 -27.62 6.92
N ALA A 105 12.28 -26.83 6.02
CA ALA A 105 13.47 -27.20 5.28
C ALA A 105 14.64 -27.60 6.18
N GLN A 106 15.06 -28.86 6.07
CA GLN A 106 16.12 -29.40 6.91
C GLN A 106 17.51 -28.85 6.54
N ASP A 107 17.67 -28.36 5.31
CA ASP A 107 18.87 -27.68 4.80
C ASP A 107 19.07 -26.25 5.37
N VAL A 108 18.09 -25.72 6.12
CA VAL A 108 18.21 -24.44 6.82
C VAL A 108 18.68 -24.67 8.26
N PRO A 109 19.70 -23.95 8.77
CA PRO A 109 20.10 -24.04 10.18
C PRO A 109 18.91 -23.74 11.11
N LYS A 110 18.75 -24.50 12.21
CA LYS A 110 17.60 -24.37 13.13
C LYS A 110 17.35 -22.92 13.58
N GLY A 111 18.41 -22.16 13.89
CA GLY A 111 18.29 -20.76 14.32
C GLY A 111 17.89 -19.75 13.22
N ARG A 112 17.71 -20.21 11.97
CA ARG A 112 17.24 -19.41 10.83
C ARG A 112 15.95 -19.95 10.20
N ARG A 113 15.38 -21.02 10.76
CA ARG A 113 14.06 -21.52 10.34
C ARG A 113 12.98 -20.63 10.92
N LEU A 114 11.95 -20.37 10.14
CA LEU A 114 10.74 -19.73 10.66
C LEU A 114 10.04 -20.69 11.62
N SER A 115 9.50 -20.19 12.72
CA SER A 115 8.56 -20.94 13.55
C SER A 115 7.17 -21.00 12.91
N ASP A 116 6.29 -21.86 13.41
CA ASP A 116 4.90 -21.92 12.93
C ASP A 116 4.18 -20.60 13.22
N GLU A 117 4.46 -20.00 14.38
CA GLU A 117 3.92 -18.71 14.76
C GLU A 117 4.41 -17.60 13.82
N ASP A 118 5.69 -17.63 13.40
CA ASP A 118 6.19 -16.68 12.41
C ASP A 118 5.45 -16.82 11.08
N VAL A 119 5.21 -18.04 10.60
CA VAL A 119 4.46 -18.28 9.36
C VAL A 119 3.03 -17.78 9.50
N ILE A 120 2.34 -18.13 10.59
CA ILE A 120 0.96 -17.71 10.85
C ILE A 120 0.86 -16.18 10.93
N GLY A 121 1.79 -15.53 11.63
CA GLY A 121 1.85 -14.07 11.76
C GLY A 121 2.14 -13.33 10.44
N GLN A 122 2.81 -13.99 9.47
CA GLN A 122 3.06 -13.40 8.17
C GLN A 122 1.87 -13.49 7.19
N ILE A 123 0.97 -14.48 7.34
CA ILE A 123 -0.21 -14.64 6.48
C ILE A 123 -1.06 -13.35 6.38
N PRO A 124 -1.53 -12.74 7.49
CA PRO A 124 -2.34 -11.52 7.41
C PRO A 124 -1.53 -10.33 6.85
N THR A 125 -0.22 -10.30 7.08
CA THR A 125 0.67 -9.27 6.54
C THR A 125 0.64 -9.28 5.02
N PHE A 126 0.80 -10.45 4.40
CA PHE A 126 0.79 -10.56 2.94
C PHE A 126 -0.60 -10.34 2.33
N LEU A 127 -1.65 -10.85 2.96
CA LEU A 127 -3.02 -10.62 2.49
C LEU A 127 -3.37 -9.14 2.51
N LEU A 128 -3.13 -8.44 3.62
CA LEU A 128 -3.45 -7.03 3.74
C LEU A 128 -2.56 -6.17 2.82
N ALA A 129 -1.26 -6.44 2.80
CA ALA A 129 -0.30 -5.64 2.05
C ALA A 129 -0.43 -5.81 0.52
N GLY A 130 -0.94 -6.94 0.02
CA GLY A 130 -1.17 -7.16 -1.41
C GLY A 130 -2.58 -6.77 -1.86
N HIS A 131 -3.61 -7.29 -1.18
CA HIS A 131 -5.00 -7.15 -1.61
C HIS A 131 -5.47 -5.69 -1.60
N GLU A 132 -5.25 -5.00 -0.48
CA GLU A 132 -5.77 -3.65 -0.30
C GLU A 132 -5.07 -2.64 -1.22
N THR A 133 -3.75 -2.75 -1.39
CA THR A 133 -3.00 -1.82 -2.23
C THR A 133 -3.29 -2.00 -3.70
N THR A 134 -3.38 -3.26 -4.17
CA THR A 134 -3.65 -3.53 -5.58
C THR A 134 -5.08 -3.17 -5.92
N GLY A 135 -6.08 -3.62 -5.13
CA GLY A 135 -7.49 -3.31 -5.38
C GLY A 135 -7.77 -1.80 -5.43
N MET A 136 -7.10 -1.04 -4.58
CA MET A 136 -7.19 0.42 -4.63
C MET A 136 -6.45 1.06 -5.80
N SER A 137 -5.30 0.52 -6.21
CA SER A 137 -4.60 0.99 -7.42
C SER A 137 -5.45 0.74 -8.66
N SER A 138 -6.09 -0.43 -8.74
CA SER A 138 -7.06 -0.76 -9.79
C SER A 138 -8.23 0.22 -9.77
N THR A 139 -8.76 0.55 -8.58
CA THR A 139 -9.86 1.53 -8.45
C THR A 139 -9.49 2.89 -9.03
N TRP A 140 -8.29 3.41 -8.72
CA TRP A 140 -7.84 4.70 -9.28
C TRP A 140 -7.49 4.63 -10.75
N ALA A 141 -6.97 3.50 -11.23
CA ALA A 141 -6.77 3.29 -12.67
C ALA A 141 -8.11 3.37 -13.42
N LEU A 142 -9.15 2.69 -12.91
CA LEU A 142 -10.49 2.73 -13.49
C LEU A 142 -11.13 4.13 -13.40
N TYR A 143 -10.92 4.85 -12.29
CA TYR A 143 -11.32 6.26 -12.17
C TYR A 143 -10.64 7.13 -13.24
N SER A 144 -9.34 6.98 -13.46
CA SER A 144 -8.65 7.73 -14.50
C SER A 144 -9.16 7.33 -15.88
N LEU A 145 -9.29 6.04 -16.18
CA LEU A 145 -9.80 5.57 -17.47
C LEU A 145 -11.21 6.09 -17.79
N SER A 146 -12.10 6.19 -16.80
CA SER A 146 -13.45 6.73 -16.98
C SER A 146 -13.49 8.25 -17.16
N ARG A 147 -12.44 8.97 -16.74
CA ARG A 147 -12.27 10.41 -16.98
C ARG A 147 -11.59 10.75 -18.29
N TYR A 148 -10.83 9.83 -18.85
CA TYR A 148 -10.03 10.05 -20.06
C TYR A 148 -10.38 9.00 -21.13
N PRO A 149 -11.53 9.12 -21.83
CA PRO A 149 -11.98 8.13 -22.81
C PRO A 149 -10.96 7.85 -23.93
N LYS A 150 -10.21 8.88 -24.37
CA LYS A 150 -9.14 8.72 -25.37
C LYS A 150 -8.00 7.82 -24.87
N VAL A 151 -7.63 7.95 -23.60
CA VAL A 151 -6.61 7.10 -22.97
C VAL A 151 -7.13 5.66 -22.84
N GLN A 152 -8.40 5.51 -22.45
CA GLN A 152 -9.05 4.21 -22.36
C GLN A 152 -9.09 3.49 -23.71
N GLN A 153 -9.44 4.21 -24.78
CA GLN A 153 -9.47 3.66 -26.13
C GLN A 153 -8.08 3.25 -26.62
N LYS A 154 -7.07 4.12 -26.44
CA LYS A 154 -5.69 3.80 -26.81
C LYS A 154 -5.12 2.62 -26.04
N LEU A 155 -5.43 2.51 -24.75
CA LEU A 155 -5.10 1.33 -23.96
C LEU A 155 -5.78 0.10 -24.56
N ARG A 156 -7.10 0.18 -24.80
CA ARG A 156 -7.85 -0.94 -25.35
C ARG A 156 -7.26 -1.45 -26.67
N GLU A 157 -6.90 -0.55 -27.58
CA GLU A 157 -6.26 -0.90 -28.86
C GLU A 157 -4.99 -1.73 -28.68
N GLU A 158 -4.14 -1.38 -27.72
CA GLU A 158 -2.96 -2.19 -27.37
C GLU A 158 -3.38 -3.55 -26.78
N LEU A 159 -4.33 -3.58 -25.84
CA LEU A 159 -4.71 -4.81 -25.14
C LEU A 159 -5.42 -5.83 -26.05
N VAL A 160 -6.27 -5.38 -26.99
CA VAL A 160 -6.95 -6.29 -27.93
C VAL A 160 -6.03 -6.84 -29.01
N SER A 161 -4.86 -6.22 -29.22
CA SER A 161 -3.84 -6.75 -30.14
C SER A 161 -3.18 -8.04 -29.62
N VAL A 162 -3.30 -8.31 -28.31
CA VAL A 162 -2.80 -9.54 -27.70
C VAL A 162 -3.78 -10.69 -27.98
N PRO A 163 -3.36 -11.76 -28.69
CA PRO A 163 -4.29 -12.82 -29.11
C PRO A 163 -4.91 -13.64 -27.97
N SER A 164 -4.23 -13.73 -26.82
CA SER A 164 -4.63 -14.55 -25.68
C SER A 164 -5.45 -13.76 -24.67
N ASP A 165 -6.51 -14.38 -24.14
CA ASP A 165 -7.26 -13.86 -22.98
C ASP A 165 -6.53 -14.09 -21.65
N THR A 166 -5.52 -14.97 -21.67
CA THR A 166 -4.68 -15.33 -20.52
C THR A 166 -3.21 -15.11 -20.89
N PRO A 167 -2.76 -13.85 -21.01
CA PRO A 167 -1.37 -13.57 -21.37
C PRO A 167 -0.42 -14.01 -20.27
N THR A 168 0.80 -14.38 -20.68
CA THR A 168 1.92 -14.65 -19.79
C THR A 168 2.42 -13.36 -19.11
N MET A 169 3.25 -13.52 -18.09
CA MET A 169 3.87 -12.37 -17.40
C MET A 169 4.75 -11.55 -18.36
N GLU A 170 5.45 -12.24 -19.26
CA GLU A 170 6.31 -11.65 -20.29
C GLU A 170 5.48 -10.84 -21.28
N GLU A 171 4.36 -11.40 -21.77
CA GLU A 171 3.44 -10.70 -22.68
C GLU A 171 2.86 -9.43 -22.04
N LEU A 172 2.35 -9.52 -20.80
CA LEU A 172 1.84 -8.34 -20.07
C LEU A 172 2.93 -7.29 -19.82
N SER A 173 4.17 -7.72 -19.60
CA SER A 173 5.29 -6.82 -19.35
C SER A 173 5.76 -6.12 -20.63
N ALA A 174 5.50 -6.71 -21.79
CA ALA A 174 5.85 -6.18 -23.10
C ALA A 174 4.87 -5.14 -23.65
N LEU A 175 3.80 -4.79 -22.91
CA LEU A 175 2.79 -3.80 -23.30
C LEU A 175 3.17 -2.40 -22.80
N PRO A 176 3.77 -1.55 -23.66
CA PRO A 176 4.33 -0.26 -23.24
C PRO A 176 3.28 0.75 -22.76
N TYR A 177 2.10 0.79 -23.38
CA TYR A 177 1.06 1.75 -23.00
C TYR A 177 0.37 1.33 -21.69
N LEU A 178 0.15 0.04 -21.47
CA LEU A 178 -0.28 -0.50 -20.18
C LEU A 178 0.74 -0.18 -19.07
N ASP A 179 2.05 -0.32 -19.35
CA ASP A 179 3.09 0.06 -18.40
C ASP A 179 3.06 1.57 -18.08
N ALA A 180 2.95 2.42 -19.10
CA ALA A 180 2.81 3.86 -18.95
C ALA A 180 1.56 4.25 -18.13
N LEU A 181 0.43 3.58 -18.36
CA LEU A 181 -0.82 3.83 -17.65
C LEU A 181 -0.73 3.43 -16.17
N VAL A 182 -0.15 2.26 -15.89
CA VAL A 182 0.08 1.79 -14.52
C VAL A 182 1.03 2.75 -13.79
N THR A 183 2.11 3.17 -14.45
CA THR A 183 3.09 4.10 -13.87
C THR A 183 2.47 5.46 -13.59
N GLU A 184 1.68 6.01 -14.52
CA GLU A 184 1.00 7.29 -14.33
C GLU A 184 -0.08 7.22 -13.23
N THR A 185 -0.80 6.10 -13.13
CA THR A 185 -1.77 5.86 -12.06
C THR A 185 -1.07 5.88 -10.70
N LEU A 186 0.05 5.16 -10.57
CA LEU A 186 0.79 5.05 -9.32
C LEU A 186 1.53 6.35 -8.94
N ARG A 187 1.86 7.20 -9.92
CA ARG A 187 2.38 8.55 -9.70
C ARG A 187 1.30 9.49 -9.18
N LEU A 188 0.15 9.59 -9.86
CA LEU A 188 -0.89 10.53 -9.46
C LEU A 188 -1.67 10.08 -8.22
N HIS A 189 -1.87 8.78 -8.05
CA HIS A 189 -2.65 8.20 -6.97
C HIS A 189 -1.80 7.26 -6.09
N PRO A 190 -0.70 7.74 -5.49
CA PRO A 190 0.16 6.89 -4.68
C PRO A 190 -0.60 6.43 -3.44
N ARG A 191 -0.46 5.14 -3.11
CA ARG A 191 -1.15 4.54 -1.95
C ARG A 191 -0.67 5.11 -0.62
N VAL A 192 0.58 5.54 -0.56
CA VAL A 192 1.19 6.18 0.59
C VAL A 192 1.53 7.62 0.23
N ALA A 193 0.78 8.57 0.79
CA ALA A 193 0.94 10.00 0.49
C ALA A 193 2.23 10.60 1.05
N MET A 194 2.63 10.14 2.23
CA MET A 194 3.82 10.58 2.93
C MET A 194 4.35 9.46 3.81
N LEU A 195 5.66 9.48 4.08
CA LEU A 195 6.29 8.45 4.86
C LEU A 195 7.18 9.04 5.96
N PRO A 196 6.84 8.82 7.25
CA PRO A 196 7.65 9.31 8.36
C PRO A 196 8.91 8.47 8.57
N ARG A 197 9.95 9.13 9.07
CA ARG A 197 11.21 8.59 9.58
C ARG A 197 11.55 9.31 10.88
N VAL A 198 12.34 8.64 11.72
CA VAL A 198 12.90 9.23 12.94
C VAL A 198 14.41 9.07 12.88
N ALA A 199 15.14 10.16 13.07
CA ALA A 199 16.59 10.15 13.12
C ALA A 199 17.06 9.32 14.33
N SER A 200 17.82 8.24 14.09
CA SER A 200 18.33 7.37 15.17
C SER A 200 19.56 7.96 15.89
N LYS A 201 20.23 8.91 15.23
CA LYS A 201 21.40 9.66 15.70
C LYS A 201 21.37 11.05 15.07
N ASP A 202 22.21 11.94 15.57
CA ASP A 202 22.47 13.22 14.91
C ASP A 202 23.09 12.97 13.54
N ASP A 203 22.65 13.73 12.55
CA ASP A 203 23.07 13.56 11.16
C ASP A 203 22.89 14.86 10.35
N VAL A 204 23.36 14.84 9.11
CA VAL A 204 23.30 15.99 8.19
C VAL A 204 22.70 15.53 6.86
N ILE A 205 21.61 16.16 6.45
CA ILE A 205 20.96 15.92 5.15
C ILE A 205 21.53 16.92 4.14
N PRO A 206 22.31 16.49 3.13
CA PRO A 206 22.76 17.38 2.07
C PRO A 206 21.58 17.78 1.17
N LEU A 207 21.59 19.02 0.69
CA LEU A 207 20.58 19.54 -0.22
C LEU A 207 21.10 19.57 -1.66
N SER A 208 20.24 19.21 -2.60
CA SER A 208 20.54 19.34 -4.04
C SER A 208 20.58 20.79 -4.51
N LYS A 209 19.81 21.66 -3.85
CA LYS A 209 19.78 23.11 -4.08
C LYS A 209 19.91 23.84 -2.75
N PRO A 210 20.87 24.77 -2.59
CA PRO A 210 20.95 25.60 -1.39
C PRO A 210 19.70 26.46 -1.21
N PHE A 211 19.36 26.80 0.04
CA PHE A 211 18.30 27.77 0.35
C PHE A 211 18.83 28.88 1.26
N THR A 212 18.23 30.06 1.16
CA THR A 212 18.56 31.20 2.02
C THR A 212 17.52 31.33 3.11
N ASP A 213 17.95 31.41 4.38
CA ASP A 213 17.04 31.61 5.50
C ASP A 213 16.57 33.08 5.63
N ARG A 214 15.72 33.34 6.62
CA ARG A 214 15.20 34.69 6.91
C ARG A 214 16.27 35.70 7.35
N GLN A 215 17.45 35.23 7.72
CA GLN A 215 18.59 36.03 8.17
C GLN A 215 19.60 36.28 7.04
N GLY A 216 19.30 35.80 5.82
CA GLY A 216 20.17 35.96 4.66
C GLY A 216 21.31 34.93 4.59
N LYS A 217 21.33 33.92 5.47
CA LYS A 217 22.36 32.89 5.45
C LYS A 217 21.99 31.78 4.47
N VAL A 218 22.93 31.42 3.61
CA VAL A 218 22.79 30.32 2.66
C VAL A 218 23.12 28.99 3.35
N HIS A 219 22.25 28.00 3.17
CA HIS A 219 22.41 26.65 3.70
C HIS A 219 22.39 25.64 2.55
N SER A 220 23.40 24.76 2.51
CA SER A 220 23.50 23.62 1.57
C SER A 220 23.16 22.28 2.23
N GLU A 221 22.85 22.29 3.52
CA GLU A 221 22.58 21.10 4.33
C GLU A 221 21.55 21.40 5.42
N ILE A 222 20.89 20.36 5.92
CA ILE A 222 19.99 20.42 7.07
C ILE A 222 20.54 19.50 8.15
N ARG A 223 20.88 20.07 9.31
CA ARG A 223 21.28 19.30 10.49
C ARG A 223 20.04 18.75 11.18
N ILE A 224 20.07 17.46 11.48
CA ILE A 224 19.00 16.76 12.19
C ILE A 224 19.54 16.18 13.49
N ALA A 225 18.81 16.36 14.58
CA ALA A 225 19.14 15.75 15.85
C ALA A 225 18.45 14.39 15.99
N LYS A 226 19.04 13.49 16.80
CA LYS A 226 18.41 12.23 17.22
C LYS A 226 16.99 12.49 17.73
N GLY A 227 16.05 11.68 17.27
CA GLY A 227 14.63 11.78 17.61
C GLY A 227 13.84 12.76 16.75
N ASN A 228 14.48 13.56 15.88
CA ASN A 228 13.75 14.39 14.92
C ASN A 228 12.95 13.51 13.94
N LYS A 229 11.70 13.90 13.70
CA LYS A 229 10.83 13.29 12.70
C LYS A 229 11.10 13.94 11.34
N ILE A 230 11.25 13.11 10.31
CA ILE A 230 11.46 13.52 8.92
C ILE A 230 10.31 12.94 8.11
N ILE A 231 9.62 13.77 7.33
CA ILE A 231 8.54 13.32 6.45
C ILE A 231 9.05 13.32 5.02
N VAL A 232 8.94 12.17 4.35
CA VAL A 232 9.14 12.07 2.89
C VAL A 232 7.79 12.33 2.23
N PRO A 233 7.61 13.46 1.52
CA PRO A 233 6.30 13.86 1.00
C PRO A 233 6.05 13.26 -0.40
N ILE A 234 5.83 11.95 -0.47
CA ILE A 234 5.72 11.16 -1.70
C ILE A 234 4.76 11.81 -2.71
N MET A 235 3.53 12.11 -2.29
CA MET A 235 2.51 12.68 -3.18
C MET A 235 2.86 14.08 -3.68
N ALA A 236 3.49 14.90 -2.83
CA ALA A 236 3.93 16.24 -3.24
C ALA A 236 5.06 16.13 -4.28
N MET A 237 6.00 15.21 -4.10
CA MET A 237 7.07 14.96 -5.08
C MET A 237 6.52 14.42 -6.40
N HIS A 238 5.54 13.50 -6.35
CA HIS A 238 4.90 12.96 -7.54
C HIS A 238 4.07 13.97 -8.31
N ARG A 239 3.61 15.05 -7.65
CA ARG A 239 2.75 16.09 -8.23
C ARG A 239 3.44 17.46 -8.33
N SER A 240 4.74 17.51 -8.05
CA SER A 240 5.51 18.77 -8.09
C SER A 240 5.68 19.24 -9.52
N ARG A 241 5.30 20.49 -9.80
CA ARG A 241 5.53 21.11 -11.11
C ARG A 241 7.00 21.29 -11.43
N GLU A 242 7.83 21.49 -10.40
CA GLU A 242 9.29 21.59 -10.58
C GLU A 242 9.90 20.29 -11.11
N ILE A 243 9.31 19.15 -10.76
CA ILE A 243 9.80 17.82 -11.16
C ILE A 243 9.10 17.33 -12.43
N TRP A 244 7.79 17.52 -12.53
CA TRP A 244 6.94 16.91 -13.55
C TRP A 244 6.44 17.87 -14.63
N GLY A 245 6.70 19.18 -14.50
CA GLY A 245 6.22 20.22 -15.40
C GLY A 245 4.86 20.80 -15.00
N GLU A 246 4.34 21.76 -15.78
CA GLU A 246 3.07 22.43 -15.47
C GLU A 246 1.86 21.46 -15.49
N ASP A 247 1.93 20.41 -16.30
CA ASP A 247 0.91 19.35 -16.40
C ASP A 247 1.09 18.24 -15.33
N ALA A 248 1.82 18.51 -14.25
CA ALA A 248 2.10 17.54 -13.17
C ALA A 248 0.84 16.94 -12.54
N MET A 249 -0.28 17.66 -12.55
CA MET A 249 -1.55 17.21 -11.98
C MET A 249 -2.44 16.49 -13.00
N GLU A 250 -2.08 16.50 -14.28
CA GLU A 250 -2.85 15.86 -15.34
C GLU A 250 -2.49 14.38 -15.46
N PHE A 251 -3.49 13.52 -15.62
CA PHE A 251 -3.28 12.10 -15.91
C PHE A 251 -2.94 11.93 -17.38
N LYS A 252 -1.66 11.69 -17.67
CA LYS A 252 -1.11 11.63 -19.03
C LYS A 252 -0.10 10.50 -19.15
N PRO A 253 -0.54 9.27 -19.46
CA PRO A 253 0.36 8.13 -19.68
C PRO A 253 1.44 8.41 -20.74
N GLU A 254 1.14 9.21 -21.76
CA GLU A 254 2.07 9.61 -22.82
C GLU A 254 3.37 10.23 -22.30
N ARG A 255 3.36 10.81 -21.10
CA ARG A 255 4.55 11.38 -20.44
C ARG A 255 5.68 10.35 -20.31
N TRP A 256 5.35 9.08 -20.17
CA TRP A 256 6.34 8.02 -20.00
C TRP A 256 7.05 7.63 -21.29
N GLN A 257 6.64 8.19 -22.44
CA GLN A 257 7.41 8.09 -23.68
C GLN A 257 8.65 9.00 -23.66
N GLN A 258 8.53 10.17 -23.00
CA GLN A 258 9.61 11.15 -22.83
C GLN A 258 9.51 11.75 -21.42
N PRO A 259 9.97 11.01 -20.40
CA PRO A 259 9.86 11.47 -19.02
C PRO A 259 10.72 12.73 -18.78
N PRO A 260 10.30 13.64 -17.88
CA PRO A 260 11.11 14.80 -17.51
C PRO A 260 12.47 14.37 -16.92
N GLU A 261 13.56 15.01 -17.33
CA GLU A 261 14.92 14.67 -16.87
C GLU A 261 15.06 14.70 -15.33
N ALA A 262 14.35 15.63 -14.69
CA ALA A 262 14.37 15.82 -13.23
C ALA A 262 13.96 14.58 -12.43
N ILE A 263 13.17 13.65 -13.01
CA ILE A 263 12.74 12.45 -12.29
C ILE A 263 13.90 11.48 -12.03
N SER A 264 14.97 11.53 -12.84
CA SER A 264 16.14 10.64 -12.70
C SER A 264 16.78 10.70 -11.30
N ALA A 265 16.66 11.84 -10.62
CA ALA A 265 17.15 12.05 -9.27
C ALA A 265 16.28 11.39 -8.17
N ILE A 266 15.09 10.88 -8.50
CA ILE A 266 14.19 10.26 -7.53
C ILE A 266 14.66 8.81 -7.26
N PRO A 267 15.03 8.47 -6.01
CA PRO A 267 15.60 7.17 -5.67
C PRO A 267 14.50 6.12 -5.45
N GLY A 268 13.60 5.93 -6.41
CA GLY A 268 12.57 4.88 -6.37
C GLY A 268 13.09 3.55 -6.93
N VAL A 269 12.67 2.41 -6.37
CA VAL A 269 13.04 1.08 -6.91
C VAL A 269 12.38 0.75 -8.26
N TRP A 270 11.42 1.57 -8.70
CA TRP A 270 10.70 1.37 -9.94
C TRP A 270 10.27 2.70 -10.55
N GLY A 271 10.53 2.87 -11.85
CA GLY A 271 10.03 3.99 -12.65
C GLY A 271 10.40 5.39 -12.14
N HIS A 272 11.47 5.53 -11.35
CA HIS A 272 11.81 6.78 -10.66
C HIS A 272 10.65 7.34 -9.81
N LEU A 273 9.84 6.45 -9.23
CA LEU A 273 8.73 6.81 -8.35
C LEU A 273 8.99 6.34 -6.92
N LEU A 274 8.68 7.22 -5.95
CA LEU A 274 8.65 6.85 -4.54
C LEU A 274 7.43 6.02 -4.11
N THR A 275 6.58 5.56 -5.03
CA THR A 275 5.38 4.75 -4.70
C THR A 275 5.76 3.48 -3.94
N PHE A 276 6.86 2.85 -4.33
CA PHE A 276 7.42 1.66 -3.67
C PHE A 276 8.70 1.96 -2.88
N ILE A 277 8.98 3.26 -2.70
CA ILE A 277 10.17 3.86 -2.09
C ILE A 277 11.50 3.26 -2.60
N GLY A 278 12.60 3.60 -1.95
CA GLY A 278 13.96 3.17 -2.30
C GLY A 278 14.72 2.61 -1.11
N GLY A 279 15.87 1.99 -1.40
CA GLY A 279 16.83 1.55 -0.39
C GLY A 279 16.36 0.34 0.43
N PRO A 280 16.92 0.14 1.65
CA PRO A 280 16.70 -1.09 2.45
C PRO A 280 15.27 -1.32 2.91
N ARG A 281 14.40 -0.31 2.79
CA ARG A 281 12.98 -0.40 3.14
C ARG A 281 12.07 -0.41 1.91
N ALA A 282 12.63 -0.53 0.71
CA ALA A 282 11.89 -0.73 -0.53
C ALA A 282 10.85 -1.84 -0.38
N TRP A 283 9.67 -1.63 -0.95
CA TRP A 283 8.63 -2.64 -0.89
C TRP A 283 9.00 -3.85 -1.73
N ILE A 284 9.13 -5.01 -1.09
CA ILE A 284 9.56 -6.25 -1.74
C ILE A 284 8.52 -6.82 -2.72
N GLY A 285 7.24 -6.51 -2.51
CA GLY A 285 6.12 -7.02 -3.31
C GLY A 285 5.85 -6.26 -4.61
N TYR A 286 6.63 -5.22 -4.93
CA TYR A 286 6.27 -4.29 -6.01
C TYR A 286 6.11 -4.94 -7.38
N ARG A 287 6.99 -5.90 -7.72
CA ARG A 287 6.89 -6.61 -9.00
C ARG A 287 5.61 -7.42 -9.12
N PHE A 288 5.22 -8.09 -8.04
CA PHE A 288 3.97 -8.86 -7.97
C PHE A 288 2.76 -7.96 -8.12
N ALA A 289 2.73 -6.82 -7.42
CA ALA A 289 1.60 -5.91 -7.49
C ALA A 289 1.47 -5.19 -8.84
N ILE A 290 2.59 -4.87 -9.50
CA ILE A 290 2.54 -4.31 -10.85
C ILE A 290 1.95 -5.32 -11.83
N ILE A 291 2.42 -6.58 -11.80
CA ILE A 291 1.89 -7.58 -12.74
C ILE A 291 0.43 -7.94 -12.45
N GLU A 292 0.04 -8.01 -11.18
CA GLU A 292 -1.35 -8.23 -10.75
C GLU A 292 -2.26 -7.09 -11.23
N LEU A 293 -1.84 -5.83 -11.04
CA LEU A 293 -2.57 -4.66 -11.53
C LEU A 293 -2.69 -4.67 -13.06
N LYS A 294 -1.60 -4.99 -13.77
CA LYS A 294 -1.62 -5.14 -15.23
C LYS A 294 -2.61 -6.21 -15.68
N ALA A 295 -2.62 -7.38 -15.05
CA ALA A 295 -3.54 -8.46 -15.38
C ALA A 295 -5.01 -8.06 -15.16
N ILE A 296 -5.31 -7.40 -14.03
CA ILE A 296 -6.66 -6.89 -13.74
C ILE A 296 -7.10 -5.91 -14.83
N LEU A 297 -6.26 -4.93 -15.17
CA LEU A 297 -6.59 -3.92 -16.18
C LEU A 297 -6.71 -4.52 -17.57
N PHE A 298 -5.83 -5.47 -17.92
CA PHE A 298 -5.87 -6.20 -19.18
C PHE A 298 -7.23 -6.87 -19.39
N THR A 299 -7.71 -7.63 -18.39
CA THR A 299 -9.00 -8.31 -18.47
C THR A 299 -10.16 -7.32 -18.51
N LEU A 300 -10.16 -6.32 -17.63
CA LEU A 300 -11.28 -5.39 -17.47
C LEU A 300 -11.48 -4.47 -18.67
N VAL A 301 -10.41 -3.91 -19.24
CA VAL A 301 -10.51 -2.94 -20.34
C VAL A 301 -10.83 -3.59 -21.69
N ARG A 302 -10.47 -4.88 -21.85
CA ARG A 302 -10.91 -5.68 -23.00
C ARG A 302 -12.39 -6.04 -22.93
N ALA A 303 -12.92 -6.25 -21.74
CA ALA A 303 -14.31 -6.67 -21.54
C ALA A 303 -15.30 -5.50 -21.45
N PHE A 304 -14.87 -4.33 -20.93
CA PHE A 304 -15.77 -3.24 -20.62
C PHE A 304 -15.23 -1.87 -21.04
N GLU A 305 -16.17 -0.97 -21.30
CA GLU A 305 -15.98 0.47 -21.29
C GLU A 305 -16.50 1.06 -19.98
N PHE A 306 -15.70 1.96 -19.41
CA PHE A 306 -15.92 2.57 -18.10
C PHE A 306 -16.28 4.05 -18.25
N GLU A 307 -17.38 4.46 -17.63
CA GLU A 307 -17.81 5.85 -17.48
C GLU A 307 -18.15 6.14 -16.02
N LEU A 308 -17.87 7.35 -15.52
CA LEU A 308 -18.32 7.72 -14.18
C LEU A 308 -19.84 7.78 -14.14
N ALA A 309 -20.45 7.16 -13.13
CA ALA A 309 -21.89 7.24 -12.92
C ALA A 309 -22.30 8.50 -12.11
N VAL A 310 -21.34 9.28 -11.66
CA VAL A 310 -21.52 10.50 -10.86
C VAL A 310 -20.60 11.63 -11.37
N PRO A 311 -20.89 12.91 -11.07
CA PRO A 311 -19.99 14.01 -11.40
C PRO A 311 -18.59 13.84 -10.79
N VAL A 312 -17.56 14.24 -11.53
CA VAL A 312 -16.15 14.14 -11.09
C VAL A 312 -15.92 14.81 -9.74
N ASP A 313 -16.52 15.99 -9.53
CA ASP A 313 -16.33 16.80 -8.32
C ASP A 313 -16.99 16.19 -7.08
N ASP A 314 -17.85 15.18 -7.27
CA ASP A 314 -18.44 14.41 -6.17
C ASP A 314 -17.47 13.31 -5.67
N ILE A 315 -16.47 12.92 -6.47
CA ILE A 315 -15.45 11.95 -6.06
C ILE A 315 -14.39 12.64 -5.21
N ILE A 316 -14.41 12.34 -3.92
CA ILE A 316 -13.43 12.84 -2.95
C ILE A 316 -12.61 11.69 -2.39
N SER A 317 -11.48 12.04 -1.77
CA SER A 317 -10.80 11.10 -0.87
C SER A 317 -10.66 11.67 0.53
N LYS A 318 -11.30 10.98 1.49
CA LYS A 318 -11.41 11.44 2.88
C LYS A 318 -10.17 11.14 3.72
N THR A 319 -9.26 10.29 3.25
CA THR A 319 -8.09 9.86 4.05
C THR A 319 -6.80 9.99 3.25
N PRO A 320 -5.63 10.11 3.92
CA PRO A 320 -4.32 10.07 3.26
C PRO A 320 -4.07 8.79 2.46
N PHE A 321 -4.84 7.73 2.75
CA PHE A 321 -4.82 6.46 2.04
C PHE A 321 -5.70 6.47 0.78
N GLY A 322 -6.32 7.58 0.42
CA GLY A 322 -6.77 7.75 -0.95
C GLY A 322 -7.94 6.83 -1.35
N ARG A 323 -8.88 6.41 -0.48
CA ARG A 323 -10.07 5.67 -1.00
C ARG A 323 -11.06 6.67 -1.60
N PRO A 324 -11.64 6.38 -2.78
CA PRO A 324 -12.73 7.21 -3.31
C PRO A 324 -13.97 7.05 -2.42
N SER A 325 -14.63 8.17 -2.19
CA SER A 325 -15.92 8.30 -1.53
C SER A 325 -16.70 9.39 -2.26
N LEU A 326 -18.02 9.37 -2.10
CA LEU A 326 -18.85 10.47 -2.56
C LEU A 326 -18.92 11.57 -1.51
N LEU A 327 -18.92 12.82 -1.97
CA LEU A 327 -19.22 14.00 -1.16
C LEU A 327 -20.73 14.03 -0.84
N SER A 328 -21.57 13.65 -1.80
CA SER A 328 -23.03 13.60 -1.72
C SER A 328 -23.56 12.52 -0.77
N GLU A 329 -22.85 11.40 -0.63
CA GLU A 329 -23.27 10.23 0.17
C GLU A 329 -22.19 9.82 1.20
N PRO A 330 -21.90 10.69 2.18
CA PRO A 330 -20.77 10.47 3.08
C PRO A 330 -20.93 9.25 4.00
N GLU A 331 -22.16 8.85 4.29
CA GLU A 331 -22.55 7.75 5.17
C GLU A 331 -22.40 6.36 4.53
N LYS A 332 -22.44 6.27 3.20
CA LYS A 332 -22.29 4.99 2.48
C LYS A 332 -20.85 4.49 2.39
N GLY A 333 -19.90 5.28 2.88
CA GLY A 333 -18.50 4.89 3.00
C GLY A 333 -17.69 5.02 1.70
N TYR A 334 -16.88 4.01 1.40
CA TYR A 334 -15.99 4.01 0.24
C TYR A 334 -16.70 3.45 -0.99
N GLN A 335 -16.70 4.22 -2.07
CA GLN A 335 -17.36 3.84 -3.31
C GLN A 335 -16.82 4.64 -4.50
N LEU A 336 -16.83 4.00 -5.67
CA LEU A 336 -16.57 4.61 -6.97
C LEU A 336 -17.64 4.11 -7.95
N PRO A 337 -18.79 4.78 -8.07
CA PRO A 337 -19.84 4.38 -9.00
C PRO A 337 -19.39 4.53 -10.45
N LEU A 338 -19.41 3.42 -11.19
CA LEU A 338 -19.05 3.36 -12.62
C LEU A 338 -20.19 2.73 -13.41
N ASN A 339 -20.49 3.32 -14.56
CA ASN A 339 -21.30 2.70 -15.60
C ASN A 339 -20.38 1.79 -16.45
N LEU A 340 -20.79 0.54 -16.62
CA LEU A 340 -20.07 -0.46 -17.40
C LEU A 340 -20.85 -0.78 -18.67
N LYS A 341 -20.21 -0.59 -19.83
CA LYS A 341 -20.75 -1.03 -21.13
C LYS A 341 -19.92 -2.22 -21.61
N PRO A 342 -20.50 -3.40 -21.85
CA PRO A 342 -19.76 -4.52 -22.43
C PRO A 342 -19.15 -4.12 -23.79
N TYR A 343 -17.85 -4.27 -23.93
CA TYR A 343 -17.16 -4.01 -25.17
C TYR A 343 -17.24 -5.25 -26.07
N LYS A 344 -17.70 -5.06 -27.31
CA LYS A 344 -17.66 -6.09 -28.35
C LYS A 344 -16.69 -5.60 -29.42
N ALA A 345 -15.60 -6.34 -29.63
CA ALA A 345 -14.75 -6.12 -30.79
C ALA A 345 -15.61 -6.30 -32.05
N VAL A 346 -15.63 -5.28 -32.92
CA VAL A 346 -16.35 -5.30 -34.20
C VAL A 346 -15.54 -6.06 -35.23
#